data_AF-A0A9D7H170-F1
#
_entry.id   AF-A0A9D7H170-F1
#
_cell.length_a   1.000
_cell.length_b   1.000
_cell.length_c   1.000
_cell.angle_alpha   90.00
_cell.angle_beta   90.00
_cell.angle_gamma   90.00
#
_symmetry.space_group_name_H-M   'P 1'
#
loop_
_entity.id
_entity.type
_entity.pdbx_description
1 polymer ?
#
loop_
_entity_poly.entity_id
_entity_poly.type
_entity_poly.pdbx_seq_one_letter_code
_entity_poly.pdbx_strand_id
1 'polypeptide(L)'
;MNLLQRERLQSFRLHGYFVVPAFLNPTELGELRRACDIALDRARAESTEHGHTTPKIGVLTESSYFSHQPGALDRLTKFAGSARVCSLLEGLALEGEDDTPHLKNTDYYHEQTKHDWDGDWHRDSQFGQPDPELERRRILTTTSVHVRVALVDDDRLEIVPGSHRRWDTSEELQIRKGSKRTSPAMPGATRIAVEAGDACVFHAWSIHRATYQRLPLRRTLDCLYAFGGLPIRHWTAPNG
;
A
#
# COMPACT_ATOMS: atom_id res chain seq x y z
N MET A 1 18.22 -2.65 18.65
CA MET A 1 17.73 -3.20 17.38
C MET A 1 18.23 -4.63 17.19
N ASN A 2 17.34 -5.62 17.00
CA ASN A 2 17.73 -7.01 16.76
C ASN A 2 18.26 -7.23 15.32
N LEU A 3 18.81 -8.40 15.01
CA LEU A 3 19.41 -8.69 13.69
C LEU A 3 18.37 -8.58 12.56
N LEU A 4 17.20 -9.18 12.75
CA LEU A 4 16.11 -9.18 11.77
C LEU A 4 15.61 -7.76 11.45
N GLN A 5 15.50 -6.89 12.46
CA GLN A 5 15.14 -5.49 12.28
C GLN A 5 16.23 -4.73 11.49
N ARG A 6 17.52 -5.01 11.75
CA ARG A 6 18.63 -4.45 10.96
C ARG A 6 18.57 -4.86 9.49
N GLU A 7 18.34 -6.14 9.21
CA GLU A 7 18.23 -6.66 7.85
C GLU A 7 17.06 -6.04 7.10
N ARG A 8 15.89 -5.90 7.75
CA ARG A 8 14.73 -5.22 7.18
C ARG A 8 15.02 -3.77 6.85
N LEU A 9 15.63 -3.01 7.78
CA LEU A 9 16.01 -1.63 7.51
C LEU A 9 17.03 -1.52 6.38
N GLN A 10 18.00 -2.43 6.32
CA GLN A 10 18.98 -2.47 5.24
C GLN A 10 18.31 -2.76 3.90
N SER A 11 17.40 -3.73 3.83
CA SER A 11 16.63 -4.05 2.62
C SER A 11 15.74 -2.88 2.21
N PHE A 12 15.01 -2.28 3.16
CA PHE A 12 14.18 -1.12 2.88
C PHE A 12 15.00 0.03 2.31
N ARG A 13 16.14 0.36 2.94
CA ARG A 13 17.04 1.38 2.44
C ARG A 13 17.51 0.98 1.05
N LEU A 14 18.11 -0.19 0.87
CA LEU A 14 18.74 -0.55 -0.41
C LEU A 14 17.74 -0.67 -1.57
N HIS A 15 16.62 -1.35 -1.33
CA HIS A 15 15.68 -1.82 -2.34
C HIS A 15 14.33 -1.10 -2.30
N GLY A 16 14.00 -0.40 -1.22
CA GLY A 16 12.71 0.27 -1.05
C GLY A 16 11.61 -0.64 -0.55
N TYR A 17 11.92 -1.90 -0.21
CA TYR A 17 10.96 -2.84 0.34
C TYR A 17 11.61 -3.95 1.16
N PHE A 18 10.79 -4.65 1.94
CA PHE A 18 11.11 -5.94 2.55
C PHE A 18 9.81 -6.74 2.80
N VAL A 19 9.96 -8.06 2.94
CA VAL A 19 8.87 -8.97 3.29
C VAL A 19 9.09 -9.52 4.70
N VAL A 20 8.02 -9.68 5.45
CA VAL A 20 7.96 -10.32 6.75
C VAL A 20 7.08 -11.56 6.63
N PRO A 21 7.70 -12.75 6.55
CA PRO A 21 6.96 -14.00 6.49
C PRO A 21 6.13 -14.23 7.76
N ALA A 22 4.96 -14.85 7.62
CA ALA A 22 4.08 -15.25 8.72
C ALA A 22 3.85 -14.11 9.74
N PHE A 23 3.63 -12.90 9.23
CA PHE A 23 3.38 -11.71 10.05
C PHE A 23 2.08 -11.84 10.87
N LEU A 24 1.05 -12.42 10.26
CA LEU A 24 -0.19 -12.81 10.91
C LEU A 24 -0.16 -14.28 11.30
N ASN A 25 -0.68 -14.59 12.49
CA ASN A 25 -1.03 -15.97 12.81
C ASN A 25 -2.35 -16.38 12.11
N PRO A 26 -2.68 -17.69 12.03
CA PRO A 26 -3.86 -18.16 11.32
C PRO A 26 -5.20 -17.56 11.82
N THR A 27 -5.32 -17.27 13.11
CA THR A 27 -6.52 -16.65 13.68
C THR A 27 -6.65 -15.20 13.21
N GLU A 28 -5.58 -14.41 13.31
CA GLU A 28 -5.56 -13.01 12.85
C GLU A 28 -5.81 -12.91 11.35
N LEU A 29 -5.18 -13.79 10.56
CA LEU A 29 -5.40 -13.91 9.12
C LEU A 29 -6.88 -14.12 8.80
N GLY A 30 -7.52 -15.09 9.46
CA GLY A 30 -8.95 -15.36 9.28
C GLY A 30 -9.84 -14.20 9.71
N GLU A 31 -9.52 -13.54 10.82
CA GLU A 31 -10.30 -12.41 11.34
C GLU A 31 -10.20 -11.16 10.46
N LEU A 32 -8.99 -10.79 10.05
CA LEU A 32 -8.78 -9.64 9.17
C LEU A 32 -9.38 -9.88 7.79
N ARG A 33 -9.25 -11.09 7.25
CA ARG A 33 -9.91 -11.46 5.98
C ARG A 33 -11.41 -11.29 6.05
N ARG A 34 -12.06 -11.83 7.09
CA ARG A 34 -13.51 -11.67 7.28
C ARG A 34 -13.89 -10.20 7.44
N ALA A 35 -13.10 -9.41 8.17
CA ALA A 35 -13.36 -7.99 8.32
C ALA A 35 -13.31 -7.25 6.97
N CYS A 36 -12.29 -7.49 6.14
CA CYS A 36 -12.21 -6.88 4.82
C CYS A 36 -13.31 -7.38 3.87
N ASP A 37 -13.66 -8.67 3.91
CA ASP A 37 -14.69 -9.27 3.06
C ASP A 37 -16.09 -8.69 3.34
N ILE A 38 -16.38 -8.24 4.57
CA ILE A 38 -17.64 -7.51 4.87
C ILE A 38 -17.76 -6.24 4.01
N ALA A 39 -16.69 -5.46 3.90
CA ALA A 39 -16.69 -4.26 3.05
C ALA A 39 -16.85 -4.62 1.57
N LEU A 40 -16.20 -5.70 1.12
CA LEU A 40 -16.30 -6.17 -0.26
C LEU A 40 -17.70 -6.64 -0.62
N ASP A 41 -18.33 -7.43 0.25
CA ASP A 41 -19.69 -7.91 0.05
C ASP A 41 -20.67 -6.74 0.00
N ARG A 42 -20.49 -5.74 0.88
CA ARG A 42 -21.30 -4.51 0.86
C ARG A 42 -21.11 -3.74 -0.45
N ALA A 43 -19.87 -3.47 -0.84
CA ALA A 43 -19.54 -2.73 -2.05
C ALA A 43 -20.08 -3.44 -3.32
N ARG A 44 -20.02 -4.78 -3.35
CA ARG A 44 -20.62 -5.60 -4.42
C ARG A 44 -22.14 -5.54 -4.45
N ALA A 45 -22.80 -5.58 -3.29
CA ALA A 45 -24.26 -5.49 -3.19
C ALA A 45 -24.81 -4.12 -3.61
N GLU A 46 -24.05 -3.05 -3.39
CA GLU A 46 -24.44 -1.68 -3.78
C GLU A 46 -24.06 -1.31 -5.21
N SER A 47 -23.21 -2.12 -5.86
CA SER A 47 -22.76 -1.83 -7.22
C SER A 47 -23.89 -2.02 -8.23
N THR A 48 -24.21 -0.95 -8.97
CA THR A 48 -25.14 -1.00 -10.11
C THR A 48 -24.51 -1.62 -11.35
N GLU A 49 -23.18 -1.72 -11.38
CA GLU A 49 -22.47 -2.53 -12.37
C GLU A 49 -22.41 -3.98 -11.86
N HIS A 50 -22.71 -4.97 -12.71
CA HIS A 50 -22.57 -6.38 -12.34
C HIS A 50 -21.11 -6.67 -11.91
N GLY A 51 -20.89 -6.76 -10.59
CA GLY A 51 -19.62 -7.16 -9.96
C GLY A 51 -18.56 -6.06 -9.84
N HIS A 52 -18.81 -5.04 -8.98
CA HIS A 52 -17.88 -4.01 -8.47
C HIS A 52 -16.53 -3.91 -9.22
N THR A 53 -16.43 -2.93 -10.11
CA THR A 53 -15.47 -2.96 -11.21
C THR A 53 -14.09 -2.42 -10.91
N THR A 54 -13.88 -1.88 -9.73
CA THR A 54 -12.54 -1.48 -9.30
C THR A 54 -11.86 -2.64 -8.58
N PRO A 55 -10.56 -2.90 -8.83
CA PRO A 55 -9.80 -3.98 -8.19
C PRO A 55 -9.40 -3.64 -6.74
N LYS A 56 -10.11 -2.70 -6.13
CA LYS A 56 -9.91 -2.26 -4.76
C LYS A 56 -11.16 -1.59 -4.18
N ILE A 57 -11.27 -1.67 -2.86
CA ILE A 57 -12.09 -0.80 -2.02
C ILE A 57 -11.14 0.26 -1.45
N GLY A 58 -11.40 1.52 -1.81
CA GLY A 58 -10.64 2.65 -1.27
C GLY A 58 -11.19 3.07 0.09
N VAL A 59 -10.34 3.60 0.96
CA VAL A 59 -10.76 4.09 2.30
C VAL A 59 -11.55 3.02 3.04
N LEU A 60 -10.96 1.83 3.14
CA LEU A 60 -11.58 0.63 3.72
C LEU A 60 -12.21 0.92 5.08
N THR A 61 -11.62 1.81 5.88
CA THR A 61 -12.14 2.23 7.19
C THR A 61 -13.38 3.13 7.16
N GLU A 62 -14.00 3.37 5.99
CA GLU A 62 -15.28 4.08 5.93
C GLU A 62 -16.37 3.31 6.69
N SER A 63 -17.03 3.98 7.63
CA SER A 63 -17.97 3.31 8.54
C SER A 63 -19.23 2.78 7.85
N SER A 64 -19.57 3.30 6.67
CA SER A 64 -20.73 2.88 5.88
C SER A 64 -20.68 1.38 5.55
N TYR A 65 -19.50 0.85 5.23
CA TYR A 65 -19.25 -0.57 4.97
C TYR A 65 -19.57 -1.47 6.17
N PHE A 66 -19.51 -0.93 7.40
CA PHE A 66 -19.59 -1.70 8.64
C PHE A 66 -20.79 -1.34 9.52
N SER A 67 -21.78 -0.64 8.98
CA SER A 67 -22.98 -0.20 9.72
C SER A 67 -23.66 -1.30 10.53
N HIS A 68 -23.69 -2.54 10.03
CA HIS A 68 -24.27 -3.69 10.72
C HIS A 68 -23.24 -4.54 11.50
N GLN A 69 -21.95 -4.28 11.33
CA GLN A 69 -20.87 -5.05 11.94
C GLN A 69 -19.70 -4.14 12.39
N PRO A 70 -19.93 -3.16 13.29
CA PRO A 70 -18.92 -2.17 13.68
C PRO A 70 -17.66 -2.78 14.31
N GLY A 71 -17.76 -3.99 14.88
CA GLY A 71 -16.60 -4.73 15.38
C GLY A 71 -15.61 -5.17 14.29
N ALA A 72 -16.01 -5.20 13.00
CA ALA A 72 -15.08 -5.42 11.90
C ALA A 72 -14.19 -4.18 11.66
N LEU A 73 -14.79 -2.99 11.67
CA LEU A 73 -14.04 -1.73 11.58
C LEU A 73 -13.03 -1.58 12.74
N ASP A 74 -13.46 -1.86 13.96
CA ASP A 74 -12.60 -1.82 15.15
C ASP A 74 -11.38 -2.75 15.02
N ARG A 75 -11.56 -3.96 14.45
CA ARG A 75 -10.43 -4.87 14.19
C ARG A 75 -9.44 -4.28 13.18
N LEU A 76 -9.93 -3.70 12.08
CA LEU A 76 -9.08 -3.13 11.03
C LEU A 76 -8.29 -1.91 11.56
N THR A 77 -8.94 -1.01 12.30
CA THR A 77 -8.27 0.17 12.86
C THR A 77 -7.29 -0.21 13.97
N LYS A 78 -7.64 -1.16 14.86
CA LYS A 78 -6.72 -1.69 15.87
C LYS A 78 -5.50 -2.36 15.24
N PHE A 79 -5.69 -3.10 14.15
CA PHE A 79 -4.58 -3.71 13.42
C PHE A 79 -3.65 -2.64 12.84
N ALA A 80 -4.20 -1.67 12.10
CA ALA A 80 -3.43 -0.59 11.47
C ALA A 80 -2.68 0.29 12.48
N GLY A 81 -3.23 0.45 13.69
CA GLY A 81 -2.60 1.17 14.80
C GLY A 81 -1.82 0.28 15.78
N SER A 82 -1.65 -1.01 15.51
CA SER A 82 -1.06 -1.94 16.47
C SER A 82 0.44 -1.71 16.64
N ALA A 83 0.97 -1.98 17.83
CA ALA A 83 2.41 -1.93 18.09
C ALA A 83 3.21 -2.79 17.11
N ARG A 84 2.65 -3.94 16.69
CA ARG A 84 3.30 -4.83 15.73
C ARG A 84 3.46 -4.18 14.35
N VAL A 85 2.49 -3.40 13.89
CA VAL A 85 2.60 -2.63 12.64
C VAL A 85 3.53 -1.44 12.82
N CYS A 86 3.43 -0.70 13.93
CA CYS A 86 4.33 0.41 14.23
C CYS A 86 5.80 -0.03 14.25
N SER A 87 6.12 -1.21 14.78
CA SER A 87 7.50 -1.72 14.76
C SER A 87 8.03 -2.10 13.38
N LEU A 88 7.17 -2.24 12.35
CA LEU A 88 7.63 -2.34 10.96
C LEU A 88 8.05 -0.98 10.39
N LEU A 89 7.51 0.11 10.95
CA LEU A 89 7.69 1.48 10.48
C LEU A 89 8.84 2.22 11.19
N GLU A 90 9.23 1.75 12.38
CA GLU A 90 10.35 2.30 13.17
C GLU A 90 11.64 2.43 12.33
N GLY A 91 12.18 3.65 12.25
CA GLY A 91 13.45 3.93 11.58
C GLY A 91 13.42 3.87 10.05
N LEU A 92 12.23 3.84 9.45
CA LEU A 92 12.05 3.95 8.00
C LEU A 92 12.13 5.39 7.50
N ALA A 93 11.87 6.40 8.36
CA ALA A 93 11.97 7.79 7.97
C ALA A 93 13.37 8.16 7.47
N LEU A 94 13.43 9.16 6.59
CA LEU A 94 14.69 9.73 6.12
C LEU A 94 15.38 10.50 7.25
N GLU A 95 16.70 10.64 7.14
CA GLU A 95 17.45 11.47 8.08
C GLU A 95 16.94 12.91 8.07
N GLY A 96 16.59 13.43 9.25
CA GLY A 96 16.01 14.77 9.42
C GLY A 96 14.49 14.86 9.24
N GLU A 97 13.82 13.76 8.90
CA GLU A 97 12.36 13.66 8.91
C GLU A 97 11.86 13.21 10.30
N ASP A 98 10.67 13.66 10.70
CA ASP A 98 10.01 13.14 11.91
C ASP A 98 9.65 11.67 11.70
N ASP A 99 10.18 10.80 12.56
CA ASP A 99 10.00 9.34 12.51
C ASP A 99 8.62 8.87 13.00
N THR A 100 7.70 9.81 13.30
CA THR A 100 6.32 9.50 13.67
C THR A 100 5.50 9.13 12.42
N PRO A 101 5.05 7.86 12.26
CA PRO A 101 4.20 7.49 11.14
C PRO A 101 2.75 7.93 11.37
N HIS A 102 2.15 8.52 10.34
CA HIS A 102 0.74 8.88 10.31
C HIS A 102 0.01 7.99 9.31
N LEU A 103 -0.99 7.23 9.77
CA LEU A 103 -1.90 6.49 8.89
C LEU A 103 -2.65 7.48 7.98
N LYS A 104 -2.52 7.30 6.67
CA LYS A 104 -3.13 8.14 5.64
C LYS A 104 -4.36 7.53 5.03
N ASN A 105 -4.29 6.24 4.76
CA ASN A 105 -5.34 5.53 4.07
C ASN A 105 -5.27 4.04 4.39
N THR A 106 -6.40 3.37 4.26
CA THR A 106 -6.47 1.90 4.24
C THR A 106 -7.21 1.50 2.98
N ASP A 107 -6.68 0.55 2.23
CA ASP A 107 -7.31 0.02 1.02
C ASP A 107 -7.41 -1.50 1.13
N TYR A 108 -8.40 -2.07 0.44
CA TYR A 108 -8.51 -3.52 0.28
C TYR A 108 -8.48 -3.90 -1.19
N TYR A 109 -7.42 -4.58 -1.61
CA TYR A 109 -7.28 -5.05 -2.97
C TYR A 109 -7.92 -6.43 -3.14
N HIS A 110 -8.73 -6.54 -4.19
CA HIS A 110 -9.41 -7.78 -4.57
C HIS A 110 -9.35 -8.03 -6.07
N GLU A 111 -9.72 -9.23 -6.52
CA GLU A 111 -9.80 -9.54 -7.95
C GLU A 111 -10.84 -8.66 -8.64
N GLN A 112 -10.51 -8.24 -9.86
CA GLN A 112 -11.48 -7.72 -10.81
C GLN A 112 -12.29 -8.88 -11.41
N THR A 113 -13.46 -8.56 -11.95
CA THR A 113 -14.42 -9.56 -12.47
C THR A 113 -14.59 -9.53 -13.98
N LYS A 114 -14.12 -8.47 -14.67
CA LYS A 114 -14.42 -8.21 -16.09
C LYS A 114 -13.37 -8.78 -17.04
N HIS A 115 -12.11 -8.37 -16.90
CA HIS A 115 -11.02 -8.74 -17.82
C HIS A 115 -9.68 -8.45 -17.16
N ASP A 116 -8.63 -9.14 -17.62
CA ASP A 116 -7.29 -9.03 -17.05
C ASP A 116 -6.50 -7.85 -17.64
N TRP A 117 -5.76 -7.10 -16.81
CA TRP A 117 -4.85 -6.04 -17.29
C TRP A 117 -3.67 -5.80 -16.36
N ASP A 118 -2.61 -5.22 -16.90
CA ASP A 118 -1.49 -4.70 -16.12
C ASP A 118 -1.71 -3.22 -15.80
N GLY A 119 -1.51 -2.83 -14.55
CA GLY A 119 -1.56 -1.43 -14.14
C GLY A 119 -0.41 -0.61 -14.73
N ASP A 120 -0.64 0.69 -14.82
CA ASP A 120 0.41 1.64 -15.17
C ASP A 120 1.54 1.58 -14.13
N TRP A 121 2.79 1.58 -14.60
CA TRP A 121 3.91 1.96 -13.76
C TRP A 121 3.71 3.38 -13.25
N HIS A 122 3.93 3.57 -11.95
CA HIS A 122 3.77 4.86 -11.29
C HIS A 122 4.64 4.97 -10.05
N ARG A 123 4.74 6.20 -9.54
CA ARG A 123 5.09 6.49 -8.15
C ARG A 123 3.90 7.20 -7.54
N ASP A 124 3.57 6.95 -6.28
CA ASP A 124 2.42 7.63 -5.67
C ASP A 124 2.64 9.14 -5.55
N SER A 125 3.90 9.57 -5.52
CA SER A 125 4.31 10.97 -5.46
C SER A 125 3.71 11.78 -6.62
N GLN A 126 3.54 11.15 -7.79
CA GLN A 126 3.09 11.79 -9.02
C GLN A 126 1.63 12.27 -8.96
N PHE A 127 0.79 11.62 -8.14
CA PHE A 127 -0.63 11.98 -8.03
C PHE A 127 -0.86 13.19 -7.12
N GLY A 128 0.05 13.44 -6.18
CA GLY A 128 0.02 14.62 -5.32
C GLY A 128 0.91 15.76 -5.78
N GLN A 129 1.78 15.54 -6.77
CA GLN A 129 2.72 16.52 -7.31
C GLN A 129 2.86 16.33 -8.83
N PRO A 130 2.04 16.99 -9.65
CA PRO A 130 2.12 16.86 -11.11
C PRO A 130 3.38 17.50 -11.70
N ASP A 131 3.97 18.48 -10.99
CA ASP A 131 5.23 19.12 -11.36
C ASP A 131 6.41 18.15 -11.15
N PRO A 132 7.20 17.82 -12.20
CA PRO A 132 8.32 16.87 -12.10
C PRO A 132 9.45 17.29 -11.14
N GLU A 133 9.72 18.59 -10.99
CA GLU A 133 10.78 19.08 -10.10
C GLU A 133 10.35 18.99 -8.64
N LEU A 134 9.08 19.33 -8.35
CA LEU A 134 8.50 19.16 -7.02
C LEU A 134 8.35 17.69 -6.66
N GLU A 135 7.94 16.84 -7.60
CA GLU A 135 7.90 15.40 -7.42
C GLU A 135 9.30 14.86 -7.08
N ARG A 136 10.33 15.26 -7.84
CA ARG A 136 11.72 14.84 -7.59
C ARG A 136 12.18 15.24 -6.19
N ARG A 137 11.89 16.47 -5.77
CA ARG A 137 12.23 16.92 -4.43
C ARG A 137 11.53 16.07 -3.38
N ARG A 138 10.22 15.86 -3.52
CA ARG A 138 9.41 15.08 -2.57
C ARG A 138 9.94 13.66 -2.38
N ILE A 139 10.32 12.98 -3.46
CA ILE A 139 10.90 11.63 -3.41
C ILE A 139 12.15 11.59 -2.52
N LEU A 140 12.98 12.64 -2.58
CA LEU A 140 14.26 12.69 -1.88
C LEU A 140 14.18 13.25 -0.45
N THR A 141 13.05 13.86 -0.07
CA THR A 141 12.93 14.59 1.19
C THR A 141 11.81 14.09 2.10
N THR A 142 10.96 13.17 1.64
CA THR A 142 9.87 12.65 2.47
C THR A 142 9.71 11.15 2.33
N THR A 143 9.22 10.51 3.37
CA THR A 143 8.96 9.06 3.39
C THR A 143 7.46 8.79 3.42
N SER A 144 7.02 7.87 2.59
CA SER A 144 5.67 7.31 2.65
C SER A 144 5.72 5.84 2.28
N VAL A 145 5.01 5.02 3.04
CA VAL A 145 5.21 3.57 3.09
C VAL A 145 3.86 2.88 3.10
N HIS A 146 3.73 1.88 2.24
CA HIS A 146 2.65 0.90 2.34
C HIS A 146 3.10 -0.25 3.23
N VAL A 147 2.20 -0.66 4.11
CA VAL A 147 2.24 -1.97 4.77
C VAL A 147 1.12 -2.79 4.15
N ARG A 148 1.48 -3.71 3.27
CA ARG A 148 0.55 -4.68 2.66
C ARG A 148 0.59 -5.98 3.41
N VAL A 149 -0.58 -6.55 3.67
CA VAL A 149 -0.70 -7.90 4.25
C VAL A 149 -1.54 -8.76 3.34
N ALA A 150 -0.94 -9.87 2.91
CA ALA A 150 -1.59 -10.88 2.10
C ALA A 150 -2.56 -11.69 2.97
N LEU A 151 -3.84 -11.68 2.62
CA LEU A 151 -4.88 -12.48 3.28
C LEU A 151 -5.21 -13.78 2.52
N VAL A 152 -4.61 -13.89 1.33
CA VAL A 152 -4.39 -15.06 0.47
C VAL A 152 -3.07 -14.82 -0.26
N ASP A 153 -2.47 -15.85 -0.85
CA ASP A 153 -1.25 -15.70 -1.66
C ASP A 153 -1.41 -14.61 -2.74
N ASP A 154 -0.42 -13.72 -2.86
CA ASP A 154 -0.47 -12.57 -3.77
C ASP A 154 0.90 -12.40 -4.46
N ASP A 155 0.88 -12.29 -5.80
CA ASP A 155 2.05 -12.03 -6.65
C ASP A 155 1.86 -10.78 -7.54
N ARG A 156 0.87 -9.95 -7.23
CA ARG A 156 0.40 -8.87 -8.11
C ARG A 156 1.21 -7.60 -8.02
N LEU A 157 2.10 -7.45 -7.04
CA LEU A 157 2.93 -6.26 -6.88
C LEU A 157 4.25 -6.41 -7.63
N GLU A 158 4.56 -5.43 -8.48
CA GLU A 158 5.86 -5.30 -9.13
C GLU A 158 6.48 -3.96 -8.75
N ILE A 159 7.78 -3.96 -8.47
CA ILE A 159 8.55 -2.79 -7.99
C ILE A 159 9.88 -2.70 -8.72
N VAL A 160 10.42 -1.49 -8.90
CA VAL A 160 11.82 -1.29 -9.32
C VAL A 160 12.67 -1.04 -8.08
N PRO A 161 13.49 -2.01 -7.64
CA PRO A 161 14.26 -1.88 -6.41
C PRO A 161 15.20 -0.68 -6.45
N GLY A 162 15.25 0.06 -5.35
CA GLY A 162 16.14 1.22 -5.18
C GLY A 162 15.68 2.46 -5.95
N SER A 163 14.51 2.46 -6.60
CA SER A 163 14.05 3.66 -7.29
C SER A 163 13.53 4.75 -6.34
N HIS A 164 13.10 4.41 -5.12
CA HIS A 164 12.62 5.38 -4.11
C HIS A 164 13.65 6.45 -3.70
N ARG A 165 14.93 6.20 -3.91
CA ARG A 165 16.07 7.04 -3.49
C ARG A 165 16.69 7.85 -4.62
N ARG A 166 16.15 7.75 -5.83
CA ARG A 166 16.64 8.46 -7.00
C ARG A 166 15.49 8.86 -7.91
N TRP A 167 15.77 9.83 -8.77
CA TRP A 167 14.90 10.09 -9.90
C TRP A 167 14.94 8.95 -10.91
N ASP A 168 13.93 8.91 -11.77
CA ASP A 168 13.81 7.94 -12.85
C ASP A 168 14.99 8.06 -13.82
N THR A 169 15.42 6.91 -14.37
CA THR A 169 16.23 6.90 -15.58
C THR A 169 15.40 7.41 -16.76
N SER A 170 16.06 7.77 -17.86
CA SER A 170 15.34 8.18 -19.09
C SER A 170 14.34 7.12 -19.54
N GLU A 171 14.70 5.84 -19.50
CA GLU A 171 13.82 4.74 -19.93
C GLU A 171 12.64 4.53 -18.97
N GLU A 172 12.90 4.50 -17.66
CA GLU A 172 11.85 4.42 -16.64
C GLU A 172 10.83 5.57 -16.76
N LEU A 173 11.33 6.80 -16.96
CA LEU A 173 10.49 7.98 -17.10
C LEU A 173 9.61 7.92 -18.35
N GLN A 174 10.19 7.48 -19.48
CA GLN A 174 9.45 7.29 -20.74
C GLN A 174 8.37 6.22 -20.61
N ILE A 175 8.61 5.15 -19.84
CA ILE A 175 7.56 4.18 -19.54
C ILE A 175 6.51 4.81 -18.62
N ARG A 176 6.89 5.34 -17.46
CA ARG A 176 5.97 5.83 -16.42
C ARG A 176 5.08 6.99 -16.89
N LYS A 177 5.64 7.94 -17.63
CA LYS A 177 4.96 9.16 -18.08
C LYS A 177 4.69 9.24 -19.59
N GLY A 178 5.14 8.27 -20.38
CA GLY A 178 4.88 8.22 -21.83
C GLY A 178 3.61 7.45 -22.19
N SER A 179 3.55 6.92 -23.41
CA SER A 179 2.37 6.22 -23.94
C SER A 179 2.32 4.73 -23.60
N LYS A 180 3.43 4.11 -23.20
CA LYS A 180 3.55 2.66 -22.91
C LYS A 180 3.61 2.37 -21.40
N ARG A 181 2.71 2.95 -20.63
CA ARG A 181 2.74 2.94 -19.15
C ARG A 181 2.59 1.56 -18.52
N THR A 182 2.05 0.60 -19.27
CA THR A 182 1.87 -0.80 -18.85
C THR A 182 2.96 -1.73 -19.41
N SER A 183 4.05 -1.19 -19.97
CA SER A 183 5.12 -1.99 -20.58
C SER A 183 5.64 -3.06 -19.62
N PRO A 184 5.72 -4.34 -20.03
CA PRO A 184 6.33 -5.39 -19.22
C PRO A 184 7.86 -5.26 -19.16
N ALA A 185 8.46 -4.42 -20.01
CA ALA A 185 9.90 -4.23 -20.13
C ALA A 185 10.44 -3.09 -19.23
N MET A 186 9.85 -2.88 -18.04
CA MET A 186 10.38 -1.91 -17.09
C MET A 186 11.76 -2.37 -16.57
N PRO A 187 12.84 -1.60 -16.79
CA PRO A 187 14.19 -2.02 -16.40
C PRO A 187 14.30 -2.29 -14.90
N GLY A 188 14.88 -3.44 -14.54
CA GLY A 188 15.11 -3.81 -13.14
C GLY A 188 13.85 -4.10 -12.33
N ALA A 189 12.66 -4.16 -12.95
CA ALA A 189 11.43 -4.54 -12.28
C ALA A 189 11.55 -5.94 -11.66
N THR A 190 11.00 -6.08 -10.45
CA THR A 190 10.93 -7.33 -9.69
C THR A 190 9.50 -7.54 -9.23
N ARG A 191 8.99 -8.77 -9.38
CA ARG A 191 7.70 -9.18 -8.82
C ARG A 191 7.88 -9.63 -7.38
N ILE A 192 7.01 -9.17 -6.51
CA ILE A 192 6.97 -9.56 -5.09
C ILE A 192 5.86 -10.60 -4.93
N ALA A 193 6.26 -11.83 -4.65
CA ALA A 193 5.35 -12.90 -4.25
C ALA A 193 5.34 -13.01 -2.72
N VAL A 194 4.14 -13.14 -2.14
CA VAL A 194 3.90 -13.27 -0.70
C VAL A 194 2.86 -14.35 -0.46
N GLU A 195 3.03 -15.09 0.65
CA GLU A 195 2.07 -16.11 1.09
C GLU A 195 1.00 -15.49 2.00
N ALA A 196 -0.13 -16.19 2.14
CA ALA A 196 -1.16 -15.79 3.08
C ALA A 196 -0.60 -15.63 4.52
N GLY A 197 -0.74 -14.43 5.08
CA GLY A 197 -0.23 -14.04 6.39
C GLY A 197 1.07 -13.24 6.34
N ASP A 198 1.73 -13.13 5.20
CA ASP A 198 2.93 -12.32 5.04
C ASP A 198 2.61 -10.82 4.99
N ALA A 199 3.55 -9.99 5.45
CA ALA A 199 3.51 -8.55 5.24
C ALA A 199 4.62 -8.09 4.27
N CYS A 200 4.26 -7.30 3.27
CA CYS A 200 5.20 -6.58 2.41
C CYS A 200 5.18 -5.10 2.76
N VAL A 201 6.32 -4.57 3.18
CA VAL A 201 6.50 -3.14 3.44
C VAL A 201 7.27 -2.55 2.28
N PHE A 202 6.74 -1.52 1.61
CA PHE A 202 7.44 -0.87 0.52
C PHE A 202 7.22 0.64 0.48
N HIS A 203 8.22 1.35 0.00
CA HIS A 203 8.19 2.80 -0.12
C HIS A 203 7.28 3.21 -1.28
N ALA A 204 6.25 4.01 -1.00
CA ALA A 204 5.25 4.49 -1.97
C ALA A 204 5.87 5.33 -3.11
N TRP A 205 7.05 5.90 -2.88
CA TRP A 205 7.80 6.62 -3.91
C TRP A 205 8.58 5.72 -4.84
N SER A 206 8.69 4.41 -4.56
CA SER A 206 9.25 3.47 -5.53
C SER A 206 8.41 3.47 -6.81
N ILE A 207 9.06 3.18 -7.94
CA ILE A 207 8.35 2.90 -9.19
C ILE A 207 7.76 1.51 -8.99
N HIS A 208 6.44 1.42 -9.07
CA HIS A 208 5.74 0.18 -8.86
C HIS A 208 4.46 0.13 -9.71
N ARG A 209 3.89 -1.07 -9.80
CA ARG A 209 2.56 -1.29 -10.36
C ARG A 209 1.91 -2.50 -9.70
N ALA A 210 0.61 -2.63 -9.94
CA ALA A 210 -0.09 -3.88 -9.69
C ALA A 210 -0.56 -4.51 -11.01
N THR A 211 -0.62 -5.83 -11.07
CA THR A 211 -1.33 -6.57 -12.12
C THR A 211 -2.72 -6.98 -11.62
N TYR A 212 -3.72 -6.93 -12.50
CA TYR A 212 -5.12 -7.08 -12.15
C TYR A 212 -5.73 -8.24 -12.91
N GLN A 213 -5.72 -9.40 -12.27
CA GLN A 213 -6.14 -10.68 -12.85
C GLN A 213 -7.43 -11.16 -12.16
N ARG A 214 -8.28 -11.91 -12.88
CA ARG A 214 -9.50 -12.53 -12.33
C ARG A 214 -9.19 -13.68 -11.39
N LEU A 215 -8.10 -14.41 -11.67
CA LEU A 215 -7.68 -15.58 -10.91
C LEU A 215 -6.15 -15.69 -10.77
N PRO A 216 -5.65 -16.29 -9.68
CA PRO A 216 -6.37 -16.61 -8.45
C PRO A 216 -6.96 -15.36 -7.76
N LEU A 217 -7.89 -15.58 -6.82
CA LEU A 217 -8.50 -14.52 -6.01
C LEU A 217 -7.41 -13.69 -5.33
N ARG A 218 -7.68 -12.40 -5.13
CA ARG A 218 -6.77 -11.50 -4.42
C ARG A 218 -7.43 -10.99 -3.17
N ARG A 219 -6.71 -10.97 -2.06
CA ARG A 219 -7.21 -10.43 -0.79
C ARG A 219 -6.01 -9.81 -0.08
N THR A 220 -5.81 -8.51 -0.27
CA THR A 220 -4.64 -7.81 0.30
C THR A 220 -5.07 -6.53 0.99
N LEU A 221 -4.83 -6.47 2.30
CA LEU A 221 -5.03 -5.27 3.10
C LEU A 221 -3.82 -4.36 2.92
N ASP A 222 -4.04 -3.10 2.59
CA ASP A 222 -3.00 -2.09 2.42
C ASP A 222 -3.23 -0.95 3.41
N CYS A 223 -2.20 -0.59 4.18
CA CYS A 223 -2.19 0.56 5.06
C CYS A 223 -1.08 1.52 4.59
N LEU A 224 -1.46 2.71 4.14
CA LEU A 224 -0.53 3.75 3.72
C LEU A 224 -0.19 4.66 4.90
N TYR A 225 1.09 4.82 5.18
CA TYR A 225 1.63 5.72 6.19
C TYR A 225 2.48 6.81 5.54
N ALA A 226 2.47 8.00 6.12
CA ALA A 226 3.39 9.08 5.78
C ALA A 226 4.16 9.49 7.03
N PHE A 227 5.43 9.83 6.83
CA PHE A 227 6.30 10.38 7.86
C PHE A 227 6.39 11.90 7.68
N GLY A 228 6.93 12.57 8.69
CA GLY A 228 7.00 14.02 8.71
C GLY A 228 5.70 14.71 9.16
N GLY A 229 5.87 15.89 9.75
CA GLY A 229 4.76 16.69 10.25
C GLY A 229 3.79 17.06 9.13
N LEU A 230 2.61 16.45 9.13
CA LEU A 230 1.46 17.11 8.55
C LEU A 230 1.27 18.42 9.32
N PRO A 231 0.94 19.54 8.66
CA PRO A 231 0.35 20.63 9.43
C PRO A 231 -0.88 20.02 10.11
N ILE A 232 -0.80 19.87 11.44
CA ILE A 232 -1.94 19.50 12.26
C ILE A 232 -2.97 20.58 11.97
N ARG A 233 -3.98 20.24 11.16
CA ARG A 233 -5.16 21.09 11.08
C ARG A 233 -5.86 20.89 12.41
N HIS A 234 -5.63 21.82 13.34
CA HIS A 234 -6.47 21.95 14.51
C HIS A 234 -7.89 22.19 14.02
N TRP A 235 -8.73 21.17 14.14
CA TRP A 235 -10.15 21.34 13.93
C TRP A 235 -10.71 21.98 15.20
N THR A 236 -10.91 23.29 15.17
CA THR A 236 -11.77 23.95 16.15
C THR A 236 -13.18 23.43 15.91
N ALA A 237 -13.75 22.76 16.90
CA ALA A 237 -15.15 22.37 16.84
C ALA A 237 -16.00 23.61 16.53
N PRO A 238 -16.98 23.52 15.60
CA PRO A 238 -17.93 24.61 15.43
C PRO A 238 -18.62 24.79 16.78
N ASN A 239 -18.55 26.02 17.30
CA ASN A 239 -19.13 26.38 18.58
C ASN A 239 -20.57 25.83 18.65
N GLY A 240 -20.82 25.01 19.67
CA GLY A 240 -22.16 24.49 19.97
C GLY A 240 -23.13 25.59 20.40
#